data_AF-A0A316QDA5-F1
#
_entry.id   AF-A0A316QDA5-F1
#
_cell.length_a   1.000
_cell.length_b   1.000
_cell.length_c   1.000
_cell.angle_alpha   90.00
_cell.angle_beta   90.00
_cell.angle_gamma   90.00
#
_symmetry.space_group_name_H-M   'P 1'
#
loop_
_entity.id
_entity.type
_entity.pdbx_description
1 polymer ?
#
loop_
_entity_poly.entity_id
_entity_poly.type
_entity_poly.pdbx_seq_one_letter_code
_entity_poly.pdbx_strand_id
1 'polypeptide(L)'
;MEDIFEQAENENKIVAVVKYPYQKSEVIAIDKGLSPIQKIVGGNIDSVYLPNIEDVHGFCNDEGLLIGLEPNFYRPEWKDAIVGPAIFFSSGDDGGSESLSREQVKKITDFLTANSVKDYGEFYRNVQTDFAYYKPKSVSEM
;
A
#
# COMPACT_ATOMS: atom_id res chain seq x y z
N MET A 1 14.94 9.94 6.19
CA MET A 1 13.61 10.40 5.69
C MET A 1 13.61 11.89 5.33
N GLU A 2 14.49 12.73 5.89
CA GLU A 2 14.66 14.11 5.38
C GLU A 2 15.11 14.16 3.92
N ASP A 3 15.97 13.22 3.51
CA ASP A 3 16.58 13.17 2.18
C ASP A 3 15.59 12.90 1.01
N ILE A 4 14.63 11.98 1.19
CA ILE A 4 13.84 11.49 0.04
C ILE A 4 12.87 12.52 -0.53
N PHE A 5 12.38 13.46 0.29
CA PHE A 5 11.46 14.50 -0.14
C PHE A 5 12.18 15.56 -0.98
N GLU A 6 13.35 16.01 -0.51
CA GLU A 6 14.22 16.94 -1.25
C GLU A 6 14.74 16.29 -2.53
N GLN A 7 15.15 15.02 -2.47
CA GLN A 7 15.57 14.27 -3.65
C GLN A 7 14.45 14.19 -4.69
N ALA A 8 13.22 13.83 -4.27
CA ALA A 8 12.10 13.72 -5.18
C ALA A 8 11.76 15.05 -5.86
N GLU A 9 11.81 16.15 -5.11
CA GLU A 9 11.60 17.50 -5.66
C GLU A 9 12.68 17.84 -6.71
N ASN A 10 13.95 17.63 -6.38
CA ASN A 10 15.08 17.91 -7.28
C ASN A 10 15.05 17.05 -8.56
N GLU A 11 14.58 15.82 -8.46
CA GLU A 11 14.48 14.88 -9.59
C GLU A 11 13.12 14.92 -10.32
N ASN A 12 12.20 15.81 -9.92
CA ASN A 12 10.83 15.91 -10.44
C ASN A 12 10.05 14.58 -10.36
N LYS A 13 10.23 13.87 -9.25
CA LYS A 13 9.59 12.60 -8.89
C LYS A 13 8.48 12.76 -7.87
N ILE A 14 7.74 11.69 -7.63
CA ILE A 14 6.66 11.60 -6.64
C ILE A 14 7.15 10.79 -5.43
N VAL A 15 6.89 11.29 -4.22
CA VAL A 15 7.08 10.51 -2.99
C VAL A 15 5.87 9.60 -2.78
N ALA A 16 6.12 8.29 -2.68
CA ALA A 16 5.11 7.26 -2.55
C ALA A 16 5.45 6.27 -1.43
N VAL A 17 4.46 5.51 -0.96
CA VAL A 17 4.70 4.35 -0.08
C VAL A 17 4.43 3.08 -0.87
N VAL A 18 5.41 2.20 -0.96
CA VAL A 18 5.28 0.86 -1.55
C VAL A 18 5.23 -0.19 -0.45
N LYS A 19 4.47 -1.25 -0.68
CA LYS A 19 4.39 -2.39 0.22
C LYS A 19 4.42 -3.68 -0.59
N TYR A 20 5.47 -4.47 -0.38
CA TYR A 20 5.60 -5.82 -0.93
C TYR A 20 5.03 -6.87 0.04
N PRO A 21 4.50 -7.99 -0.48
CA PRO A 21 4.06 -9.13 0.35
C PRO A 21 5.11 -9.51 1.38
N TYR A 22 4.67 -9.71 2.64
CA TYR A 22 5.51 -10.14 3.77
C TYR A 22 6.69 -9.24 4.16
N GLN A 23 6.82 -8.07 3.56
CA GLN A 23 7.88 -7.08 3.87
C GLN A 23 7.31 -5.88 4.63
N LYS A 24 8.18 -5.03 5.20
CA LYS A 24 7.74 -3.72 5.70
C LYS A 24 7.41 -2.79 4.53
N SER A 25 6.58 -1.78 4.75
CA SER A 25 6.37 -0.72 3.76
C SER A 25 7.62 0.16 3.65
N GLU A 26 7.89 0.66 2.45
CA GLU A 26 9.02 1.51 2.13
C GLU A 26 8.54 2.83 1.53
N VAL A 27 9.20 3.93 1.89
CA VAL A 27 8.97 5.25 1.27
C VAL A 27 9.94 5.38 0.10
N ILE A 28 9.43 5.67 -1.09
CA ILE A 28 10.23 5.74 -2.32
C ILE A 28 9.99 7.04 -3.08
N ALA A 29 10.96 7.43 -3.91
CA ALA A 29 10.78 8.44 -4.95
C ALA A 29 10.63 7.73 -6.31
N ILE A 30 9.51 7.95 -6.99
CA ILE A 30 9.17 7.27 -8.25
C ILE A 30 8.93 8.26 -9.38
N ASP A 31 9.28 7.86 -10.61
CA ASP A 31 8.94 8.62 -11.81
C ASP A 31 7.42 8.76 -11.99
N LYS A 32 7.00 9.87 -12.61
CA LYS A 32 5.60 10.16 -12.89
C LYS A 32 5.03 9.24 -13.98
N GLY A 33 3.72 9.01 -13.93
CA GLY A 33 2.97 8.30 -14.97
C GLY A 33 2.73 6.83 -14.69
N LEU A 34 2.04 6.17 -15.63
CA LEU A 34 1.50 4.81 -15.45
C LEU A 34 2.58 3.71 -15.44
N SER A 35 3.58 3.81 -16.32
CA SER A 35 4.55 2.72 -16.51
C SER A 35 5.37 2.39 -15.25
N PRO A 36 5.89 3.38 -14.48
CA PRO A 36 6.55 3.10 -13.21
C PRO A 36 5.66 2.34 -12.20
N ILE A 37 4.38 2.70 -12.13
CA ILE A 37 3.39 2.05 -11.24
C ILE A 37 3.16 0.60 -11.68
N GLN A 38 2.90 0.37 -12.97
CA GLN A 38 2.70 -0.97 -13.53
C GLN A 38 3.92 -1.89 -13.34
N LYS A 39 5.14 -1.35 -13.40
CA LYS A 39 6.37 -2.11 -13.11
C LYS A 39 6.43 -2.58 -11.65
N ILE A 40 6.00 -1.74 -10.71
CA ILE A 40 5.99 -2.08 -9.28
C ILE A 40 4.93 -3.13 -8.97
N VAL A 41 3.70 -2.94 -9.44
CA VAL A 41 2.60 -3.88 -9.15
C VAL A 41 2.66 -5.15 -10.01
N GLY A 42 3.43 -5.12 -11.10
CA GLY A 42 3.69 -6.26 -11.96
C GLY A 42 2.57 -6.57 -12.96
N GLY A 43 1.92 -5.56 -13.55
CA GLY A 43 0.84 -5.78 -14.52
C GLY A 43 -0.07 -4.57 -14.71
N ASN A 44 -1.31 -4.85 -15.13
CA ASN A 44 -2.38 -3.85 -15.13
C ASN A 44 -2.73 -3.46 -13.70
N ILE A 45 -3.16 -2.21 -13.52
CA ILE A 45 -3.44 -1.64 -12.21
C ILE A 45 -4.94 -1.63 -11.93
N ASP A 46 -5.30 -1.88 -10.67
CA ASP A 46 -6.61 -1.54 -10.12
C ASP A 46 -6.42 -0.64 -8.88
N SER A 47 -7.43 0.17 -8.59
CA SER A 47 -7.41 1.16 -7.51
C SER A 47 -7.55 0.49 -6.14
N VAL A 48 -6.69 0.89 -5.21
CA VAL A 48 -6.70 0.45 -3.81
C VAL A 48 -6.90 1.64 -2.90
N TYR A 49 -7.95 1.57 -2.09
CA TYR A 49 -8.21 2.53 -1.03
C TYR A 49 -7.90 1.92 0.33
N LEU A 50 -7.46 2.76 1.28
CA LEU A 50 -7.26 2.37 2.66
C LEU A 50 -8.43 2.89 3.51
N PRO A 51 -9.04 2.04 4.35
CA PRO A 51 -10.11 2.48 5.26
C PRO A 51 -9.67 3.62 6.16
N ASN A 52 -10.51 4.64 6.31
CA ASN A 52 -10.32 5.78 7.21
C ASN A 52 -9.04 6.61 6.94
N ILE A 53 -8.46 6.52 5.75
CA ILE A 53 -7.36 7.38 5.30
C ILE A 53 -7.82 8.13 4.07
N GLU A 54 -8.24 9.39 4.28
CA GLU A 54 -8.68 10.30 3.23
C GLU A 54 -7.48 10.86 2.44
N ASP A 55 -7.76 11.41 1.26
CA ASP A 55 -6.79 12.07 0.36
C ASP A 55 -5.59 11.19 -0.04
N VAL A 56 -5.76 9.87 0.03
CA VAL A 56 -4.79 8.86 -0.38
C VAL A 56 -5.48 7.84 -1.28
N HIS A 57 -4.80 7.47 -2.35
CA HIS A 57 -5.17 6.32 -3.17
C HIS A 57 -3.93 5.48 -3.45
N GLY A 58 -4.13 4.25 -3.87
CA GLY A 58 -3.06 3.38 -4.29
C GLY A 58 -3.45 2.50 -5.46
N PHE A 59 -2.50 1.69 -5.89
CA PHE A 59 -2.67 0.74 -6.97
C PHE A 59 -2.09 -0.61 -6.59
N CYS A 60 -2.77 -1.68 -7.00
CA CYS A 60 -2.25 -3.04 -6.99
C CYS A 60 -2.40 -3.68 -8.37
N ASN A 61 -1.99 -4.93 -8.50
CA ASN A 61 -2.22 -5.71 -9.71
C ASN A 61 -3.70 -6.10 -9.82
N ASP A 62 -4.36 -5.71 -10.91
CA ASP A 62 -5.78 -6.02 -11.18
C ASP A 62 -6.03 -7.54 -11.26
N GLU A 63 -5.10 -8.27 -11.87
CA GLU A 63 -5.19 -9.73 -12.02
C GLU A 63 -4.56 -10.48 -10.84
N GLY A 64 -4.12 -9.78 -9.79
CA GLY A 64 -3.29 -10.35 -8.73
C GLY A 64 -3.89 -11.58 -8.05
N LEU A 65 -5.21 -11.57 -7.80
CA LEU A 65 -5.93 -12.71 -7.26
C LEU A 65 -6.01 -13.88 -8.25
N LEU A 66 -6.24 -13.57 -9.53
CA LEU A 66 -6.40 -14.57 -10.59
C LEU A 66 -5.08 -15.31 -10.87
N ILE A 67 -3.96 -14.60 -10.84
CA ILE A 67 -2.62 -15.17 -11.09
C ILE A 67 -1.95 -15.70 -9.83
N GLY A 68 -2.61 -15.62 -8.67
CA GLY A 68 -2.12 -16.19 -7.41
C GLY A 68 -0.95 -15.42 -6.80
N LEU A 69 -0.95 -14.09 -6.84
CA LEU A 69 0.05 -13.29 -6.13
C LEU A 69 -0.07 -13.49 -4.61
N GLU A 70 1.07 -13.33 -3.93
CA GLU A 70 1.17 -13.54 -2.49
C GLU A 70 0.37 -12.50 -1.68
N PRO A 71 -0.31 -12.91 -0.60
CA PRO A 71 -0.99 -12.00 0.35
C PRO A 71 -0.10 -10.90 0.92
N ASN A 72 -0.64 -9.68 1.02
CA ASN A 72 0.13 -8.51 1.42
C ASN A 72 -0.34 -7.86 2.73
N PHE A 73 -1.54 -7.26 2.75
CA PHE A 73 -2.12 -6.63 3.93
C PHE A 73 -3.66 -6.70 3.87
N TYR A 74 -4.30 -6.58 5.04
CA TYR A 74 -5.75 -6.63 5.18
C TYR A 74 -6.39 -5.23 5.17
N ARG A 75 -7.66 -5.15 4.73
CA ARG A 75 -8.52 -3.97 4.96
C ARG A 75 -9.69 -4.39 5.86
N PRO A 76 -9.50 -4.34 7.19
CA PRO A 76 -10.40 -5.04 8.12
C PRO A 76 -11.84 -4.52 8.10
N GLU A 77 -12.05 -3.23 7.84
CA GLU A 77 -13.37 -2.61 7.71
C GLU A 77 -14.17 -3.20 6.54
N TRP A 78 -13.49 -3.73 5.52
CA TRP A 78 -14.09 -4.35 4.34
C TRP A 78 -13.93 -5.87 4.32
N LYS A 79 -13.32 -6.45 5.36
CA LYS A 79 -13.06 -7.89 5.49
C LYS A 79 -12.40 -8.50 4.25
N ASP A 80 -11.41 -7.80 3.71
CA ASP A 80 -10.66 -8.28 2.55
C ASP A 80 -9.14 -8.16 2.77
N ALA A 81 -8.39 -8.56 1.74
CA ALA A 81 -6.95 -8.36 1.69
C ALA A 81 -6.51 -7.98 0.28
N ILE A 82 -5.42 -7.23 0.21
CA ILE A 82 -4.69 -6.99 -1.02
C ILE A 82 -3.60 -8.06 -1.18
N VAL A 83 -3.46 -8.56 -2.40
CA VAL A 83 -2.40 -9.49 -2.82
C VAL A 83 -1.43 -8.79 -3.76
N GLY A 84 -0.19 -9.26 -3.81
CA GLY A 84 0.87 -8.66 -4.60
C GLY A 84 1.34 -7.31 -4.08
N PRO A 85 2.29 -6.66 -4.77
CA PRO A 85 2.76 -5.33 -4.41
C PRO A 85 1.66 -4.27 -4.53
N ALA A 86 1.65 -3.31 -3.62
CA ALA A 86 0.81 -2.14 -3.69
C ALA A 86 1.62 -0.86 -3.49
N ILE A 87 1.21 0.23 -4.12
CA ILE A 87 1.84 1.55 -4.01
C ILE A 87 0.79 2.63 -3.77
N PHE A 88 1.09 3.60 -2.90
CA PHE A 88 0.17 4.63 -2.45
C PHE A 88 0.73 6.03 -2.68
N PHE A 89 -0.18 6.96 -2.97
CA PHE A 89 0.06 8.34 -3.36
C PHE A 89 -0.92 9.28 -2.66
N SER A 90 -0.58 10.57 -2.61
CA SER A 90 -1.58 11.59 -2.29
C SER A 90 -2.51 11.76 -3.48
N SER A 91 -3.80 11.99 -3.22
CA SER A 91 -4.75 12.37 -4.25
C SER A 91 -4.57 13.85 -4.59
N GLY A 92 -4.23 14.14 -5.85
CA GLY A 92 -4.22 15.51 -6.37
C GLY A 92 -5.63 16.01 -6.69
N ASP A 93 -5.80 17.33 -6.76
CA ASP A 93 -7.09 17.98 -7.02
C ASP A 93 -7.68 17.62 -8.40
N ASP A 94 -6.84 17.21 -9.36
CA ASP A 94 -7.23 16.77 -10.70
C ASP A 94 -7.50 15.25 -10.79
N GLY A 95 -7.45 14.53 -9.67
CA GLY A 95 -7.55 13.08 -9.60
C GLY A 95 -6.24 12.35 -9.94
N GLY A 96 -5.13 13.07 -10.12
CA GLY A 96 -3.81 12.52 -10.33
C GLY A 96 -3.12 12.06 -9.04
N SER A 97 -1.95 11.44 -9.21
CA SER A 97 -1.07 11.03 -8.11
C SER A 97 -0.06 12.13 -7.79
N GLU A 98 -0.02 12.54 -6.53
CA GLU A 98 0.92 13.53 -6.00
C GLU A 98 1.80 12.94 -4.88
N SER A 99 2.86 13.68 -4.53
CA SER A 99 3.76 13.31 -3.44
C SER A 99 2.99 13.25 -2.12
N LEU A 100 3.15 12.14 -1.40
CA LEU A 100 2.65 12.01 -0.03
C LEU A 100 3.31 13.05 0.87
N SER A 101 2.52 13.67 1.76
CA SER A 101 3.05 14.42 2.89
C SER A 101 3.63 13.49 3.96
N ARG A 102 4.47 14.02 4.85
CA ARG A 102 5.03 13.24 5.98
C ARG A 102 3.93 12.65 6.89
N GLU A 103 2.83 13.39 7.07
CA GLU A 103 1.69 12.93 7.87
C GLU A 103 0.97 11.76 7.18
N GLN A 104 0.71 11.86 5.87
CA GLN A 104 0.10 10.76 5.11
C GLN A 104 1.01 9.53 5.11
N VAL A 105 2.33 9.70 4.91
CA VAL A 105 3.28 8.57 5.02
C VAL A 105 3.11 7.88 6.36
N LYS A 106 3.11 8.62 7.48
CA LYS A 106 2.95 8.03 8.81
C LYS A 106 1.63 7.26 8.93
N LYS A 107 0.49 7.86 8.53
CA LYS A 107 -0.83 7.20 8.58
C LYS A 107 -0.85 5.90 7.79
N ILE A 108 -0.30 5.92 6.56
CA ILE A 108 -0.24 4.76 5.68
C ILE A 108 0.67 3.68 6.28
N THR A 109 1.89 4.02 6.71
CA THR A 109 2.84 3.04 7.24
C THR A 109 2.35 2.41 8.54
N ASP A 110 1.67 3.19 9.40
CA ASP A 110 1.05 2.68 10.63
C ASP A 110 -0.08 1.69 10.29
N PHE A 111 -0.95 2.05 9.34
CA PHE A 111 -2.01 1.16 8.87
C PHE A 111 -1.45 -0.14 8.27
N LEU A 112 -0.47 -0.03 7.37
CA LEU A 112 0.13 -1.19 6.71
C LEU A 112 0.87 -2.08 7.72
N THR A 113 1.50 -1.50 8.73
CA THR A 113 2.17 -2.25 9.80
C THR A 113 1.16 -3.01 10.66
N ALA A 114 0.10 -2.34 11.09
CA ALA A 114 -1.00 -2.94 11.85
C ALA A 114 -1.67 -4.09 11.08
N ASN A 115 -1.81 -3.95 9.77
CA ASN A 115 -2.61 -4.86 8.95
C ASN A 115 -1.80 -5.76 8.01
N SER A 116 -0.47 -5.84 8.15
CA SER A 116 0.35 -6.71 7.30
C SER A 116 -0.02 -8.17 7.50
N VAL A 117 -0.10 -8.93 6.41
CA VAL A 117 -0.18 -10.40 6.47
C VAL A 117 1.18 -10.94 6.94
N LYS A 118 1.18 -11.88 7.87
CA LYS A 118 2.42 -12.55 8.30
C LYS A 118 2.89 -13.64 7.35
N ASP A 119 1.98 -14.54 6.97
CA ASP A 119 2.23 -15.70 6.13
C ASP A 119 0.92 -16.18 5.48
N TYR A 120 1.01 -17.07 4.48
CA TYR A 120 -0.16 -17.60 3.78
C TYR A 120 -1.12 -18.35 4.71
N GLY A 121 -0.61 -19.01 5.76
CA GLY A 121 -1.45 -19.73 6.72
C GLY A 121 -2.33 -18.78 7.55
N GLU A 122 -1.78 -17.65 8.00
CA GLU A 122 -2.55 -16.57 8.64
C GLU A 122 -3.61 -16.00 7.70
N PHE A 123 -3.22 -15.69 6.46
CA PHE A 123 -4.14 -15.22 5.43
C PHE A 123 -5.31 -16.18 5.22
N TYR A 124 -5.01 -17.45 4.96
CA TYR A 124 -6.01 -18.48 4.72
C TYR A 124 -6.99 -18.60 5.89
N ARG A 125 -6.48 -18.62 7.14
CA ARG A 125 -7.34 -18.67 8.33
C ARG A 125 -8.26 -17.45 8.45
N ASN A 126 -7.74 -16.24 8.24
CA ASN A 126 -8.54 -15.03 8.35
C ASN A 126 -9.63 -14.98 7.28
N VAL A 127 -9.32 -15.33 6.03
CA VAL A 127 -10.30 -15.38 4.94
C VAL A 127 -11.35 -16.45 5.20
N GLN A 128 -10.96 -17.67 5.58
CA GLN A 128 -11.91 -18.76 5.85
C GLN A 128 -12.86 -18.49 7.01
N THR A 129 -12.41 -17.69 7.99
CA THR A 129 -13.21 -17.35 9.17
C THR A 129 -13.97 -16.04 9.01
N ASP A 130 -14.02 -15.46 7.81
CA ASP A 130 -14.62 -14.14 7.56
C ASP A 130 -14.11 -13.08 8.56
N PHE A 131 -12.80 -13.13 8.82
CA PHE A 131 -12.09 -12.24 9.75
C PHE A 131 -12.59 -12.29 11.20
N ALA A 132 -13.34 -13.31 11.62
CA ALA A 132 -13.94 -13.38 12.96
C ALA A 132 -12.95 -13.28 14.13
N TYR A 133 -11.69 -13.69 13.91
CA TYR A 133 -10.62 -13.66 14.92
C TYR A 133 -9.53 -12.64 14.62
N TYR A 134 -9.69 -11.86 13.55
CA TYR A 134 -8.71 -10.88 13.13
C TYR A 134 -8.56 -9.77 14.18
N LYS A 135 -7.32 -9.40 14.47
CA LYS A 135 -6.98 -8.25 15.30
C LYS A 135 -5.80 -7.52 14.66
N PRO A 136 -5.90 -6.19 14.44
CA PRO A 136 -4.76 -5.41 14.00
C PRO A 136 -3.57 -5.55 14.96
N LYS A 137 -2.36 -5.59 14.41
CA LYS A 137 -1.11 -5.62 15.18
C LYS A 137 -0.91 -4.28 15.88
N SER A 138 -0.32 -4.33 17.08
CA SER A 138 0.06 -3.11 17.78
C SER A 138 1.13 -2.35 16.99
N VAL A 139 0.87 -1.09 16.72
CA VAL A 139 1.85 -0.14 16.16
C VAL A 139 2.62 0.44 17.35
N SER A 140 3.31 -0.38 18.14
CA SER A 140 4.17 0.17 19.20
C SER A 140 5.37 0.84 18.54
N GLU A 141 5.46 2.16 18.77
CA GLU A 141 6.45 3.14 18.33
C GLU A 141 7.81 2.52 17.94
N MET A 142 8.12 2.56 16.63
CA MET A 142 9.50 2.43 16.16
C MET A 142 10.28 3.70 16.47
#